data_AF-A0A6A3GYW8-F1
#
_entry.id   AF-A0A6A3GYW8-F1
#
_cell.length_a   1.000
_cell.length_b   1.000
_cell.length_c   1.000
_cell.angle_alpha   90.00
_cell.angle_beta   90.00
_cell.angle_gamma   90.00
#
_symmetry.space_group_name_H-M   'P 1'
#
loop_
_entity.id
_entity.type
_entity.pdbx_description
1 polymer ?
#
loop_
_entity_poly.entity_id
_entity_poly.type
_entity_poly.pdbx_seq_one_letter_code
_entity_poly.pdbx_strand_id
1 'polypeptide(L)'
;MNRSRDEFATTFRKPPTKREKIEAGVKLRRTSSDGSSSDDFGGMTDAFSSQEAPTLGSPDSPTNAEEKKRASEMSKTWTSGLVEGTMEIPERSVKLHERKSIMDCVHGLMTFEPICMRIIDTLQFQRLRNLHQLGPASFVYIGATHSRFEHCLGVAYLAEKMMESIRSHQPWLPIIKEDVLCIKIAGLCHDLGHGPFSHVFDGLFLDQLRKKKLISQSFKWSHEQGSVDMFDFLLA
;
A
#
# COMPACT_ATOMS: atom_id res chain seq x y z
N MET A 1 41.35 -28.30 -21.21
CA MET A 1 41.28 -27.23 -22.22
C MET A 1 40.06 -26.37 -21.93
N ASN A 2 40.28 -25.19 -21.35
CA ASN A 2 39.28 -24.17 -21.06
C ASN A 2 38.59 -23.69 -22.34
N ARG A 3 37.26 -23.64 -22.37
CA ARG A 3 36.53 -22.71 -23.24
C ARG A 3 36.10 -21.52 -22.39
N SER A 4 36.55 -20.34 -22.81
CA SER A 4 36.41 -19.07 -22.09
C SER A 4 34.96 -18.63 -21.95
N ARG A 5 34.72 -17.83 -20.93
CA ARG A 5 33.43 -17.45 -20.36
C ARG A 5 32.92 -16.11 -20.90
N ASP A 6 33.36 -15.69 -22.08
CA ASP A 6 33.26 -14.30 -22.57
C ASP A 6 32.61 -14.18 -23.96
N GLU A 7 31.38 -14.71 -24.15
CA GLU A 7 30.66 -14.52 -25.43
C GLU A 7 29.17 -14.14 -25.29
N PHE A 8 28.70 -13.77 -24.08
CA PHE A 8 27.31 -13.32 -23.89
C PHE A 8 27.14 -11.83 -23.58
N ALA A 9 28.22 -11.06 -23.58
CA ALA A 9 28.16 -9.62 -23.54
C ALA A 9 28.47 -9.07 -24.93
N THR A 10 27.51 -8.34 -25.51
CA THR A 10 27.62 -7.31 -26.57
C THR A 10 26.74 -7.59 -27.79
N THR A 11 25.42 -7.36 -27.67
CA THR A 11 24.67 -6.65 -28.74
C THR A 11 23.38 -6.02 -28.19
N PHE A 12 23.50 -5.01 -27.32
CA PHE A 12 22.40 -4.05 -27.13
C PHE A 12 22.20 -3.30 -28.45
N ARG A 13 21.21 -3.70 -29.26
CA ARG A 13 20.80 -2.94 -30.45
C ARG A 13 20.27 -1.58 -29.97
N LYS A 14 20.91 -0.49 -30.42
CA LYS A 14 20.44 0.88 -30.13
C LYS A 14 19.00 1.07 -30.62
N PRO A 15 18.11 1.72 -29.84
CA PRO A 15 16.75 2.00 -30.29
C PRO A 15 16.75 2.99 -31.47
N PRO A 16 15.80 2.88 -32.42
CA PRO A 16 15.71 3.79 -33.56
C PRO A 16 15.39 5.21 -33.10
N THR A 17 16.27 6.15 -33.46
CA THR A 17 16.12 7.58 -33.23
C THR A 17 15.28 8.22 -34.33
N LYS A 18 13.96 8.31 -34.16
CA LYS A 18 13.11 9.28 -34.87
C LYS A 18 11.77 9.41 -34.16
N ARG A 19 11.62 10.51 -33.42
CA ARG A 19 10.36 10.94 -32.81
C ARG A 19 9.70 11.89 -33.80
N GLU A 20 8.69 11.43 -34.53
CA GLU A 20 7.88 12.31 -35.38
C GLU A 20 7.06 13.25 -34.49
N LYS A 21 7.21 14.56 -34.70
CA LYS A 21 6.40 15.59 -34.04
C LYS A 21 5.02 15.60 -34.67
N ILE A 22 4.01 15.18 -33.92
CA ILE A 22 2.62 15.46 -34.25
C ILE A 22 2.28 16.82 -33.63
N GLU A 23 2.22 17.88 -34.45
CA GLU A 23 1.73 19.18 -34.05
C GLU A 23 0.20 19.15 -33.96
N ALA A 24 -0.34 18.96 -32.75
CA ALA A 24 -1.75 19.18 -32.47
C ALA A 24 -1.95 20.65 -32.05
N GLY A 25 -2.31 21.49 -33.02
CA GLY A 25 -2.72 22.88 -32.77
C GLY A 25 -4.07 22.94 -32.06
N VAL A 26 -4.07 23.24 -30.76
CA VAL A 26 -5.30 23.59 -30.04
C VAL A 26 -5.45 25.11 -30.00
N LYS A 27 -6.42 25.60 -30.76
CA LYS A 27 -6.76 27.02 -30.92
C LYS A 27 -7.63 27.46 -29.74
N LEU A 28 -7.07 28.20 -28.78
CA LEU A 28 -7.84 28.86 -27.71
C LEU A 28 -8.79 29.90 -28.34
N ARG A 29 -10.10 29.66 -28.26
CA ARG A 29 -11.12 30.69 -28.50
C ARG A 29 -11.36 31.46 -27.20
N ARG A 30 -10.93 32.73 -27.18
CA ARG A 30 -11.40 33.74 -26.24
C ARG A 30 -12.76 34.24 -26.74
N THR A 31 -13.78 34.18 -25.90
CA THR A 31 -15.03 34.94 -26.09
C THR A 31 -15.05 36.04 -25.04
N SER A 32 -14.91 37.27 -25.51
CA SER A 32 -15.14 38.51 -24.78
C SER A 32 -16.61 38.89 -24.86
N SER A 33 -17.24 39.19 -23.72
CA SER A 33 -18.40 40.07 -23.64
C SER A 33 -18.44 40.73 -22.27
N ASP A 34 -18.40 42.07 -22.32
CA ASP A 34 -18.36 43.03 -21.22
C ASP A 34 -19.68 43.14 -20.43
N GLY A 35 -19.54 43.72 -19.21
CA GLY A 35 -20.60 44.35 -18.41
C GLY A 35 -21.03 43.55 -17.19
N SER A 36 -21.14 44.05 -15.96
CA SER A 36 -20.78 45.31 -15.29
C SER A 36 -21.22 45.15 -13.82
N SER A 37 -20.48 45.75 -12.88
CA SER A 37 -20.96 46.23 -11.57
C SER A 37 -21.47 45.20 -10.55
N SER A 38 -20.67 44.89 -9.53
CA SER A 38 -20.78 45.51 -8.19
C SER A 38 -19.85 44.81 -7.21
N ASP A 39 -19.02 45.61 -6.54
CA ASP A 39 -18.09 45.17 -5.49
C ASP A 39 -18.82 44.48 -4.34
N ASP A 40 -18.38 43.28 -3.95
CA ASP A 40 -18.69 42.76 -2.62
C ASP A 40 -17.50 41.96 -2.09
N PHE A 41 -16.69 42.65 -1.27
CA PHE A 41 -15.52 42.11 -0.58
C PHE A 41 -16.01 41.39 0.68
N GLY A 42 -16.39 40.13 0.53
CA GLY A 42 -16.79 39.27 1.65
C GLY A 42 -15.59 38.88 2.52
N GLY A 43 -15.40 39.62 3.62
CA GLY A 43 -14.41 39.33 4.66
C GLY A 43 -14.61 37.95 5.27
N MET A 44 -13.53 37.17 5.28
CA MET A 44 -13.40 35.93 6.03
C MET A 44 -12.96 36.28 7.46
N THR A 45 -13.91 36.58 8.34
CA THR A 45 -13.69 36.62 9.79
C THR A 45 -14.81 35.85 10.48
N ASP A 46 -14.42 35.14 11.54
CA ASP A 46 -15.25 34.50 12.57
C ASP A 46 -15.68 33.05 12.31
N ALA A 47 -14.68 32.16 12.36
CA ALA A 47 -14.88 30.76 12.73
C ALA A 47 -14.13 30.44 14.04
N PHE A 48 -14.48 31.17 15.10
CA PHE A 48 -14.25 30.74 16.49
C PHE A 48 -15.63 30.63 17.14
N SER A 49 -16.35 29.54 16.83
CA SER A 49 -17.60 29.23 17.51
C SER A 49 -17.28 28.45 18.77
N SER A 50 -17.42 29.15 19.90
CA SER A 50 -17.46 28.61 21.25
C SER A 50 -18.39 27.40 21.32
N GLN A 51 -17.85 26.23 21.65
CA GLN A 51 -18.66 25.14 22.16
C GLN A 51 -18.99 25.46 23.62
N GLU A 52 -20.11 26.15 23.85
CA GLU A 52 -20.76 26.11 25.16
C GLU A 52 -21.60 24.83 25.25
N ALA A 53 -21.21 23.95 26.16
CA ALA A 53 -21.94 22.73 26.47
C ALA A 53 -23.23 23.08 27.24
N PRO A 54 -24.39 22.48 26.92
CA PRO A 54 -25.61 22.69 27.68
C PRO A 54 -25.50 21.99 29.03
N THR A 55 -25.73 22.74 30.11
CA THR A 55 -25.83 22.22 31.48
C THR A 55 -27.14 21.44 31.64
N LEU A 56 -27.09 20.12 31.40
CA LEU A 56 -28.15 19.20 31.81
C LEU A 56 -27.97 18.84 33.29
N GLY A 57 -29.04 18.99 34.06
CA GLY A 57 -29.12 18.59 35.47
C GLY A 57 -28.82 17.10 35.67
N SER A 58 -28.13 16.81 36.77
CA SER A 58 -27.67 15.48 37.18
C SER A 58 -28.82 14.50 37.41
N PRO A 59 -28.77 13.30 36.80
CA PRO A 59 -29.27 12.08 37.41
C PRO A 59 -28.08 11.35 38.08
N ASP A 60 -28.34 10.75 39.24
CA ASP A 60 -27.35 10.05 40.07
C ASP A 60 -26.45 9.11 39.27
N SER A 61 -25.14 9.30 39.45
CA SER A 61 -24.10 8.48 38.83
C SER A 61 -24.03 7.12 39.55
N PRO A 62 -24.20 5.97 38.87
CA PRO A 62 -24.01 4.68 39.49
C PRO A 62 -22.55 4.55 39.96
N THR A 63 -22.37 4.02 41.17
CA THR A 63 -21.04 3.93 41.78
C THR A 63 -20.14 2.95 41.02
N ASN A 64 -18.83 3.19 41.03
CA ASN A 64 -17.75 2.39 40.42
C ASN A 64 -17.84 0.87 40.70
N ALA A 65 -18.58 0.45 41.74
CA ALA A 65 -18.86 -0.94 42.06
C ALA A 65 -19.85 -1.61 41.08
N GLU A 66 -20.86 -0.90 40.59
CA GLU A 66 -21.89 -1.43 39.70
C GLU A 66 -21.36 -1.60 38.27
N GLU A 67 -20.51 -0.68 37.79
CA GLU A 67 -19.83 -0.79 36.51
C GLU A 67 -18.85 -1.98 36.49
N LYS A 68 -18.09 -2.17 37.57
CA LYS A 68 -17.19 -3.34 37.72
C LYS A 68 -17.96 -4.65 37.76
N LYS A 69 -19.14 -4.66 38.37
CA LYS A 69 -20.00 -5.84 38.41
C LYS A 69 -20.57 -6.17 37.03
N ARG A 70 -21.05 -5.16 36.29
CA ARG A 70 -21.48 -5.30 34.89
C ARG A 70 -20.36 -5.78 33.97
N ALA A 71 -19.15 -5.23 34.10
CA ALA A 71 -17.99 -5.65 33.31
C ALA A 71 -17.58 -7.10 33.64
N SER A 72 -17.68 -7.51 34.92
CA SER A 72 -17.44 -8.89 35.34
C SER A 72 -18.51 -9.84 34.83
N GLU A 73 -19.78 -9.46 34.85
CA GLU A 73 -20.91 -10.25 34.34
C GLU A 73 -20.88 -10.36 32.80
N MET A 74 -20.50 -9.29 32.10
CA MET A 74 -20.25 -9.30 30.65
C MET A 74 -19.06 -10.20 30.28
N SER A 75 -17.98 -10.17 31.06
CA SER A 75 -16.82 -11.04 30.85
C SER A 75 -17.15 -12.51 31.11
N LYS A 76 -17.98 -12.81 32.11
CA LYS A 76 -18.47 -14.17 32.41
C LYS A 76 -19.43 -14.71 31.35
N THR A 77 -20.31 -13.87 30.80
CA THR A 77 -21.20 -14.26 29.69
C THR A 77 -20.43 -14.47 28.40
N TRP A 78 -19.38 -13.68 28.13
CA TRP A 78 -18.51 -13.88 26.96
C TRP A 78 -17.66 -15.15 27.07
N THR A 79 -17.15 -15.47 28.26
CA THR A 79 -16.34 -16.68 28.49
C THR A 79 -17.18 -17.95 28.55
N SER A 80 -18.41 -17.91 29.06
CA SER A 80 -19.31 -19.07 29.07
C SER A 80 -19.76 -19.50 27.67
N GLY A 81 -19.80 -18.58 26.70
CA GLY A 81 -20.12 -18.90 25.29
C GLY A 81 -18.96 -19.52 24.50
N LEU A 82 -17.75 -19.55 25.06
CA LEU A 82 -16.53 -19.97 24.35
C LEU A 82 -16.16 -21.44 24.59
N VAL A 83 -16.85 -22.16 25.49
CA VAL A 83 -16.41 -23.47 26.00
C VAL A 83 -17.15 -24.67 25.40
N GLU A 84 -18.23 -24.49 24.62
CA GLU A 84 -19.02 -25.61 24.08
C GLU A 84 -19.10 -25.71 22.55
N GLY A 85 -18.29 -24.97 21.81
CA GLY A 85 -18.23 -25.12 20.35
C GLY A 85 -16.80 -25.15 19.86
N THR A 86 -16.28 -26.33 19.54
CA THR A 86 -15.22 -26.43 18.53
C THR A 86 -15.80 -25.87 17.23
N MET A 87 -15.58 -24.57 16.99
CA MET A 87 -15.86 -23.93 15.72
C MET A 87 -14.90 -24.57 14.72
N GLU A 88 -15.32 -25.64 14.08
CA GLU A 88 -14.72 -26.09 12.83
C GLU A 88 -14.91 -24.92 11.85
N ILE A 89 -13.87 -24.10 11.71
CA ILE A 89 -13.81 -23.11 10.63
C ILE A 89 -13.85 -23.94 9.36
N PRO A 90 -14.92 -23.85 8.54
CA PRO A 90 -14.96 -24.61 7.31
C PRO A 90 -13.75 -24.16 6.51
N GLU A 91 -12.85 -25.09 6.18
CA GLU A 91 -11.72 -24.86 5.29
C GLU A 91 -12.29 -24.66 3.87
N ARG A 92 -13.01 -23.56 3.67
CA ARG A 92 -13.54 -23.19 2.37
C ARG A 92 -12.36 -22.66 1.60
N SER A 93 -11.60 -23.57 0.99
CA SER A 93 -10.56 -23.20 0.03
C SER A 93 -11.25 -22.37 -1.05
N VAL A 94 -11.15 -21.04 -0.96
CA VAL A 94 -11.69 -20.17 -2.00
C VAL A 94 -10.86 -20.44 -3.23
N LYS A 95 -11.48 -21.21 -4.09
CA LYS A 95 -10.99 -21.58 -5.41
C LYS A 95 -11.02 -20.30 -6.25
N LEU A 96 -10.01 -19.46 -6.12
CA LEU A 96 -9.83 -18.28 -6.97
C LEU A 96 -9.51 -18.79 -8.38
N HIS A 97 -10.52 -18.88 -9.25
CA HIS A 97 -10.34 -19.30 -10.66
C HIS A 97 -10.38 -18.09 -11.61
N GLU A 98 -10.82 -16.94 -11.10
CA GLU A 98 -11.10 -15.76 -11.90
C GLU A 98 -10.23 -14.58 -11.44
N ARG A 99 -9.95 -13.70 -12.39
CA ARG A 99 -9.26 -12.44 -12.09
C ARG A 99 -10.17 -11.57 -11.23
N LYS A 100 -9.60 -10.92 -10.22
CA LYS A 100 -10.33 -10.00 -9.34
C LYS A 100 -9.98 -8.56 -9.69
N SER A 101 -10.99 -7.70 -9.74
CA SER A 101 -10.79 -6.27 -9.95
C SER A 101 -10.90 -5.50 -8.65
N ILE A 102 -10.01 -4.53 -8.44
CA ILE A 102 -9.91 -3.68 -7.26
C ILE A 102 -9.89 -2.23 -7.74
N MET A 103 -10.70 -1.38 -7.13
CA MET A 103 -10.70 0.05 -7.39
C MET A 103 -9.64 0.76 -6.55
N ASP A 104 -8.83 1.58 -7.20
CA ASP A 104 -7.83 2.45 -6.60
C ASP A 104 -8.06 3.92 -7.03
N CYS A 105 -7.71 4.86 -6.16
CA CYS A 105 -7.93 6.28 -6.41
C CYS A 105 -6.92 6.88 -7.40
N VAL A 106 -5.75 6.25 -7.59
CA VAL A 106 -4.70 6.72 -8.51
C VAL A 106 -4.83 6.05 -9.87
N HIS A 107 -5.06 4.75 -9.90
CA HIS A 107 -5.01 3.92 -11.10
C HIS A 107 -6.39 3.47 -11.61
N GLY A 108 -7.47 3.75 -10.88
CA GLY A 108 -8.82 3.31 -11.24
C GLY A 108 -9.00 1.81 -11.04
N LEU A 109 -9.64 1.12 -12.00
CA LEU A 109 -9.90 -0.31 -11.90
C LEU A 109 -8.65 -1.13 -12.25
N MET A 110 -8.01 -1.73 -11.25
CA MET A 110 -6.89 -2.64 -11.40
C MET A 110 -7.38 -4.09 -11.40
N THR A 111 -6.75 -4.98 -12.18
CA THR A 111 -7.14 -6.40 -12.29
C THR A 111 -5.97 -7.29 -11.86
N PHE A 112 -6.24 -8.31 -11.05
CA PHE A 112 -5.24 -9.22 -10.49
C PHE A 112 -5.58 -10.69 -10.80
N GLU A 113 -4.55 -11.46 -11.13
CA GLU A 113 -4.61 -12.90 -11.34
C GLU A 113 -4.93 -13.62 -10.04
N PRO A 114 -5.54 -14.82 -10.12
CA PRO A 114 -5.82 -15.61 -8.93
C PRO A 114 -4.60 -15.83 -8.02
N ILE A 115 -3.42 -16.07 -8.60
CA ILE A 115 -2.19 -16.27 -7.81
C ILE A 115 -1.78 -15.00 -7.07
N CYS A 116 -1.91 -13.83 -7.69
CA CYS A 116 -1.68 -12.54 -7.03
C CYS A 116 -2.66 -12.35 -5.87
N MET A 117 -3.93 -12.72 -6.07
CA MET A 117 -4.93 -12.66 -5.01
C MET A 117 -4.64 -13.63 -3.86
N ARG A 118 -4.11 -14.83 -4.14
CA ARG A 118 -3.65 -15.77 -3.12
C ARG A 118 -2.54 -15.16 -2.25
N ILE A 119 -1.61 -14.42 -2.85
CA ILE A 119 -0.56 -13.70 -2.12
C ILE A 119 -1.17 -12.55 -1.32
N ILE A 120 -2.04 -11.74 -1.93
CA ILE A 120 -2.69 -10.59 -1.29
C ILE A 120 -3.48 -11.01 -0.05
N ASP A 121 -4.20 -12.13 -0.12
CA ASP A 121 -5.06 -12.63 0.96
C ASP A 121 -4.28 -13.38 2.09
N THR A 122 -2.96 -13.22 2.16
CA THR A 122 -2.12 -13.76 3.25
C THR A 122 -1.95 -12.75 4.39
N LEU A 123 -1.68 -13.24 5.61
CA LEU A 123 -1.40 -12.36 6.74
C LEU A 123 -0.14 -11.50 6.53
N GLN A 124 0.87 -12.09 5.89
CA GLN A 124 2.15 -11.48 5.57
C GLN A 124 1.99 -10.25 4.69
N PHE A 125 1.10 -10.31 3.70
CA PHE A 125 0.77 -9.20 2.81
C PHE A 125 -0.25 -8.23 3.45
N GLN A 126 -1.31 -8.74 4.09
CA GLN A 126 -2.34 -7.91 4.72
C GLN A 126 -1.78 -7.01 5.83
N ARG A 127 -0.67 -7.38 6.48
CA ARG A 127 -0.01 -6.54 7.49
C ARG A 127 0.36 -5.15 6.95
N LEU A 128 0.63 -5.03 5.65
CA LEU A 128 1.06 -3.78 5.01
C LEU A 128 -0.01 -2.67 5.13
N ARG A 129 -1.27 -3.03 5.38
CA ARG A 129 -2.37 -2.06 5.61
C ARG A 129 -2.11 -1.16 6.82
N ASN A 130 -1.34 -1.66 7.77
CA ASN A 130 -1.03 -0.96 9.02
C ASN A 130 0.32 -0.24 8.98
N LEU A 131 0.98 -0.18 7.82
CA LEU A 131 2.26 0.49 7.64
C LEU A 131 2.09 1.73 6.76
N HIS A 132 2.09 2.91 7.37
CA HIS A 132 2.04 4.17 6.63
C HIS A 132 3.24 4.29 5.68
N GLN A 133 2.97 4.63 4.42
CA GLN A 133 3.98 4.80 3.37
C GLN A 133 5.07 5.78 3.79
N LEU A 134 4.65 6.94 4.33
CA LEU A 134 5.50 8.05 4.72
C LEU A 134 5.81 8.08 6.24
N GLY A 135 5.47 7.01 6.97
CA GLY A 135 5.76 6.89 8.39
C GLY A 135 5.27 8.09 9.21
N PRO A 136 6.12 8.80 9.98
CA PRO A 136 5.70 9.90 10.85
C PRO A 136 5.14 11.12 10.12
N ALA A 137 5.35 11.23 8.80
CA ALA A 137 4.80 12.34 8.03
C ALA A 137 3.27 12.38 8.06
N SER A 138 2.60 11.26 8.34
CA SER A 138 1.14 11.22 8.54
C SER A 138 0.66 12.05 9.75
N PHE A 139 1.55 12.35 10.71
CA PHE A 139 1.24 13.23 11.85
C PHE A 139 1.36 14.73 11.49
N VAL A 140 1.99 15.06 10.36
CA VAL A 140 2.17 16.44 9.89
C VAL A 140 1.23 16.75 8.73
N TYR A 141 1.12 15.81 7.79
CA TYR A 141 0.28 15.94 6.60
C TYR A 141 -0.95 15.03 6.74
N ILE A 142 -2.11 15.64 7.01
CA ILE A 142 -3.37 14.92 7.24
C ILE A 142 -3.82 14.04 6.06
N GLY A 143 -3.36 14.32 4.84
CA GLY A 143 -3.64 13.52 3.65
C GLY A 143 -2.68 12.35 3.42
N ALA A 144 -1.58 12.27 4.20
CA ALA A 144 -0.59 11.20 4.09
C ALA A 144 -1.01 9.95 4.89
N THR A 145 -2.26 9.52 4.74
CA THR A 145 -2.83 8.36 5.44
C THR A 145 -2.53 7.03 4.75
N HIS A 146 -2.11 7.09 3.49
CA HIS A 146 -1.86 5.92 2.66
C HIS A 146 -0.81 4.96 3.26
N SER A 147 -1.05 3.67 3.09
CA SER A 147 -0.26 2.55 3.55
C SER A 147 0.56 1.90 2.42
N ARG A 148 1.51 1.06 2.81
CA ARG A 148 2.32 0.26 1.88
C ARG A 148 1.47 -0.74 1.09
N PHE A 149 0.29 -1.12 1.59
CA PHE A 149 -0.60 -2.10 0.94
C PHE A 149 -1.08 -1.63 -0.44
N GLU A 150 -1.73 -0.47 -0.52
CA GLU A 150 -2.21 0.08 -1.79
C GLU A 150 -1.06 0.47 -2.72
N HIS A 151 0.07 0.91 -2.14
CA HIS A 151 1.27 1.17 -2.91
C HIS A 151 1.75 -0.08 -3.65
N CYS A 152 1.85 -1.22 -2.95
CA CYS A 152 2.24 -2.50 -3.55
C CYS A 152 1.27 -2.94 -4.67
N LEU A 153 -0.04 -2.75 -4.47
CA LEU A 153 -1.04 -3.04 -5.51
C LEU A 153 -0.83 -2.17 -6.76
N GLY A 154 -0.59 -0.87 -6.57
CA GLY A 154 -0.31 0.06 -7.66
C GLY A 154 0.98 -0.29 -8.41
N VAL A 155 2.06 -0.62 -7.69
CA VAL A 155 3.34 -1.03 -8.29
C VAL A 155 3.16 -2.31 -9.12
N ALA A 156 2.47 -3.32 -8.61
CA ALA A 156 2.17 -4.54 -9.36
C ALA A 156 1.40 -4.24 -10.66
N TYR A 157 0.37 -3.40 -10.58
CA TYR A 157 -0.42 -3.01 -11.74
C TYR A 157 0.42 -2.27 -12.79
N LEU A 158 1.25 -1.31 -12.36
CA LEU A 158 2.13 -0.57 -13.27
C LEU A 158 3.22 -1.47 -13.88
N ALA A 159 3.76 -2.42 -13.11
CA ALA A 159 4.76 -3.36 -13.57
C ALA A 159 4.21 -4.25 -14.70
N GLU A 160 2.97 -4.74 -14.58
CA GLU A 160 2.26 -5.41 -15.67
C GLU A 160 2.10 -4.45 -16.87
N LYS A 161 1.50 -3.27 -16.71
CA LYS A 161 1.29 -2.34 -17.84
C LYS A 161 2.58 -2.00 -18.59
N MET A 162 3.69 -1.85 -17.86
CA MET A 162 5.00 -1.63 -18.45
C MET A 162 5.45 -2.83 -19.28
N MET A 163 5.37 -4.04 -18.74
CA MET A 163 5.78 -5.26 -19.44
C MET A 163 4.90 -5.58 -20.64
N GLU A 164 3.58 -5.40 -20.55
CA GLU A 164 2.64 -5.52 -21.65
C GLU A 164 2.98 -4.54 -22.78
N SER A 165 3.36 -3.31 -22.43
CA SER A 165 3.77 -2.29 -23.38
C SER A 165 5.08 -2.68 -24.08
N ILE A 166 6.08 -3.16 -23.34
CA ILE A 166 7.34 -3.64 -23.93
C ILE A 166 7.06 -4.82 -24.87
N ARG A 167 6.28 -5.81 -24.42
CA ARG A 167 5.93 -6.99 -25.21
C ARG A 167 5.20 -6.63 -26.51
N SER A 168 4.32 -5.63 -26.48
CA SER A 168 3.58 -5.21 -27.68
C SER A 168 4.41 -4.40 -28.67
N HIS A 169 5.31 -3.54 -28.18
CA HIS A 169 6.16 -2.69 -29.03
C HIS A 169 7.44 -3.40 -29.50
N GLN A 170 7.87 -4.46 -28.82
CA GLN A 170 9.11 -5.19 -29.10
C GLN A 170 8.86 -6.70 -29.20
N PRO A 171 8.07 -7.16 -30.19
CA PRO A 171 7.68 -8.57 -30.31
C PRO A 171 8.84 -9.53 -30.60
N TRP A 172 10.02 -9.00 -30.95
CA TRP A 172 11.24 -9.79 -31.12
C TRP A 172 11.91 -10.16 -29.79
N LEU A 173 11.51 -9.56 -28.67
CA LEU A 173 11.94 -10.00 -27.34
C LEU A 173 11.09 -11.22 -26.94
N PRO A 174 11.71 -12.30 -26.43
CA PRO A 174 11.02 -13.54 -26.07
C PRO A 174 10.29 -13.42 -24.72
N ILE A 175 9.46 -12.39 -24.54
CA ILE A 175 8.72 -12.14 -23.30
C ILE A 175 7.41 -12.93 -23.33
N ILE A 176 7.30 -13.95 -22.47
CA ILE A 176 6.09 -14.76 -22.33
C ILE A 176 5.15 -14.20 -21.25
N LYS A 177 3.94 -14.74 -21.12
CA LYS A 177 2.96 -14.25 -20.13
C LYS A 177 3.40 -14.54 -18.70
N GLU A 178 4.15 -15.61 -18.51
CA GLU A 178 4.72 -16.03 -17.25
C GLU A 178 5.76 -15.03 -16.75
N ASP A 179 6.59 -14.46 -17.63
CA ASP A 179 7.55 -13.40 -17.28
C ASP A 179 6.84 -12.15 -16.75
N VAL A 180 5.76 -11.75 -17.43
CA VAL A 180 4.91 -10.64 -16.98
C VAL A 180 4.35 -10.91 -15.60
N LEU A 181 3.82 -12.11 -15.38
CA LEU A 181 3.24 -12.50 -14.10
C LEU A 181 4.30 -12.51 -12.99
N CYS A 182 5.50 -13.01 -13.26
CA CYS A 182 6.62 -12.97 -12.33
C CYS A 182 7.00 -11.53 -11.97
N ILE A 183 7.06 -10.62 -12.95
CA ILE A 183 7.37 -9.20 -12.71
C ILE A 183 6.25 -8.51 -11.93
N LYS A 184 4.99 -8.83 -12.22
CA LYS A 184 3.84 -8.34 -11.44
C LYS A 184 3.91 -8.81 -9.98
N ILE A 185 4.23 -10.08 -9.74
CA ILE A 185 4.43 -10.63 -8.39
C ILE A 185 5.62 -9.98 -7.70
N ALA A 186 6.73 -9.74 -8.42
CA ALA A 186 7.89 -9.04 -7.88
C ALA A 186 7.53 -7.60 -7.45
N GLY A 187 6.81 -6.86 -8.30
CA GLY A 187 6.30 -5.53 -7.96
C GLY A 187 5.32 -5.54 -6.78
N LEU A 188 4.46 -6.56 -6.71
CA LEU A 188 3.54 -6.77 -5.60
C LEU A 188 4.31 -6.99 -4.28
N CYS A 189 5.39 -7.76 -4.30
CA CYS A 189 6.09 -8.21 -3.10
C CYS A 189 7.29 -7.34 -2.71
N HIS A 190 7.66 -6.32 -3.49
CA HIS A 190 8.93 -5.60 -3.31
C HIS A 190 9.07 -4.91 -1.93
N ASP A 191 7.95 -4.53 -1.32
CA ASP A 191 7.87 -3.81 -0.04
C ASP A 191 7.42 -4.70 1.13
N LEU A 192 7.38 -6.04 0.93
CA LEU A 192 7.03 -7.00 1.96
C LEU A 192 7.94 -6.99 3.19
N GLY A 193 9.11 -6.36 3.17
CA GLY A 193 10.05 -6.33 4.28
C GLY A 193 9.98 -5.07 5.12
N HIS A 194 9.12 -4.11 4.79
CA HIS A 194 9.05 -2.88 5.57
C HIS A 194 8.61 -3.14 7.02
N GLY A 195 9.31 -2.47 7.93
CA GLY A 195 9.00 -2.44 9.37
C GLY A 195 8.14 -1.25 9.78
N PRO A 196 7.88 -1.07 11.08
CA PRO A 196 7.09 0.03 11.62
C PRO A 196 7.62 1.40 11.16
N PHE A 197 6.74 2.28 10.69
CA PHE A 197 7.11 3.58 10.12
C PHE A 197 8.01 3.52 8.86
N SER A 198 7.96 2.41 8.12
CA SER A 198 8.61 2.26 6.81
C SER A 198 10.12 2.54 6.88
N HIS A 199 10.62 3.58 6.19
CA HIS A 199 12.05 3.91 6.13
C HIS A 199 12.66 4.40 7.45
N VAL A 200 11.83 4.72 8.44
CA VAL A 200 12.32 5.05 9.78
C VAL A 200 12.90 3.80 10.45
N PHE A 201 12.39 2.61 10.12
CA PHE A 201 12.82 1.37 10.74
C PHE A 201 14.22 0.94 10.27
N ASP A 202 14.41 0.71 8.96
CA ASP A 202 15.68 0.28 8.37
C ASP A 202 16.78 1.34 8.46
N GLY A 203 16.41 2.63 8.40
CA GLY A 203 17.34 3.73 8.54
C GLY A 203 17.57 4.11 10.00
N LEU A 204 16.70 4.97 10.53
CA LEU A 204 16.96 5.67 11.80
C LEU A 204 16.93 4.74 13.01
N PHE A 205 15.96 3.84 13.11
CA PHE A 205 15.78 3.00 14.30
C PHE A 205 16.92 1.99 14.47
N LEU A 206 17.26 1.24 13.42
CA LEU A 206 18.39 0.30 13.47
C LEU A 206 19.73 1.01 13.69
N ASP A 207 19.92 2.21 13.14
CA ASP A 207 21.10 3.03 13.42
C ASP A 207 21.22 3.37 14.91
N GLN A 208 20.11 3.72 15.56
CA GLN A 208 20.11 4.03 16.99
C GLN A 208 20.39 2.80 17.84
N LEU A 209 19.85 1.63 17.48
CA LEU A 209 20.16 0.38 18.17
C LEU A 209 21.65 0.01 18.06
N ARG A 210 22.26 0.21 16.87
CA ARG A 210 23.70 0.04 16.67
C ARG A 210 24.50 1.01 17.53
N LYS A 211 24.15 2.30 17.55
CA LYS A 211 24.84 3.31 18.38
C LYS A 211 24.77 2.97 19.87
N LYS A 212 23.64 2.44 20.34
CA LYS A 212 23.43 2.01 21.72
C LYS A 212 24.04 0.63 22.04
N LYS A 213 24.71 -0.03 21.07
CA LYS A 213 25.31 -1.36 21.21
C LYS A 213 24.30 -2.44 21.63
N LEU A 214 23.02 -2.28 21.27
CA LEU A 214 21.96 -3.26 21.52
C LEU A 214 21.91 -4.36 20.46
N ILE A 215 22.50 -4.09 19.29
CA ILE A 215 22.68 -5.05 18.19
C ILE A 215 24.14 -5.01 17.72
N SER A 216 24.59 -6.10 17.08
CA SER A 216 25.95 -6.19 16.55
C SER A 216 26.22 -5.12 15.50
N GLN A 217 27.44 -4.56 15.49
CA GLN A 217 27.88 -3.65 14.42
C GLN A 217 27.96 -4.33 13.05
N SER A 218 28.13 -5.65 13.04
CA SER A 218 28.11 -6.45 11.81
C SER A 218 26.70 -6.75 11.31
N PHE A 219 25.66 -6.51 12.11
CA PHE A 219 24.28 -6.72 11.69
C PHE A 219 23.90 -5.70 10.63
N LYS A 220 23.63 -6.18 9.41
CA LYS A 220 23.12 -5.40 8.30
C LYS A 220 21.76 -5.94 7.94
N TRP A 221 20.81 -5.03 7.78
CA TRP A 221 19.46 -5.35 7.35
C TRP A 221 18.95 -4.24 6.45
N SER A 222 18.14 -4.60 5.47
CA SER A 222 17.44 -3.67 4.61
C SER A 222 16.03 -4.21 4.36
N HIS A 223 15.08 -3.32 4.07
CA HIS A 223 13.70 -3.76 3.82
C HIS A 223 13.62 -4.64 2.57
N GLU A 224 14.52 -4.50 1.59
CA GLU A 224 14.57 -5.35 0.40
C GLU A 224 14.94 -6.79 0.76
N GLN A 225 15.95 -7.01 1.60
CA GLN A 225 16.26 -8.35 2.10
C GLN A 225 15.10 -8.91 2.93
N GLY A 226 14.50 -8.07 3.79
CA GLY A 226 13.29 -8.44 4.52
C GLY A 226 12.12 -8.83 3.62
N SER A 227 11.99 -8.22 2.43
CA SER A 227 10.95 -8.56 1.46
C SER A 227 11.17 -9.95 0.87
N VAL A 228 12.42 -10.28 0.54
CA VAL A 228 12.79 -11.63 0.08
C VAL A 228 12.50 -12.66 1.16
N ASP A 229 12.98 -12.43 2.39
CA ASP A 229 12.80 -13.36 3.51
C ASP A 229 11.31 -13.56 3.84
N MET A 230 10.50 -12.48 3.79
CA MET A 230 9.06 -12.55 4.03
C MET A 230 8.32 -13.24 2.88
N PHE A 231 8.79 -13.08 1.64
CA PHE A 231 8.23 -13.77 0.49
C PHE A 231 8.51 -15.27 0.57
N ASP A 232 9.74 -15.68 0.92
CA ASP A 232 10.09 -17.08 1.15
C ASP A 232 9.23 -17.68 2.28
N PHE A 233 9.00 -16.94 3.36
CA PHE A 233 8.10 -17.35 4.44
C PHE A 233 6.63 -17.46 4.02
N LEU A 234 6.17 -16.64 3.09
CA LEU A 234 4.81 -16.71 2.53
C LEU A 234 4.60 -17.98 1.71
N LEU A 235 5.65 -18.46 1.04
CA LEU A 235 5.61 -19.65 0.18
C LEU A 235 5.80 -20.99 0.90
N ALA A 236 6.31 -20.96 2.14
CA ALA A 236 6.57 -22.14 2.97
C ALA A 236 5.28 -22.76 3.54
#